data_AF-A0AAD4R0K4-F1
#
_entry.id   AF-A0AAD4R0K4-F1
#
_cell.length_a   1.000
_cell.length_b   1.000
_cell.length_c   1.000
_cell.angle_alpha   90.00
_cell.angle_beta   90.00
_cell.angle_gamma   90.00
#
_symmetry.space_group_name_H-M   'P 1'
#
loop_
_entity.id
_entity.type
_entity.pdbx_description
1 polymer ?
#
loop_
_entity_poly.entity_id
_entity_poly.type
_entity_poly.pdbx_seq_one_letter_code
_entity_poly.pdbx_strand_id
1 'polypeptide(L)'
;MSEQIERFLDKACELDEEHSTKYVVQRILKAAQTSDPRGMATISAGSVMEVCKAWGKEEKYLECKQHRLGHLQVKEDKLALVDGVYVGYVTFPRKKLAECSGDDTPEYALNKLCDDSNAKRPLYTAWKSPFDGRFITEINVMDKR
;
A
#
# COMPACT_ATOMS: atom_id res chain seq x y z
N MET A 1 -0.43 29.16 -7.49
CA MET A 1 -0.91 28.56 -6.23
C MET A 1 -1.74 27.32 -6.49
N SER A 2 -2.80 27.41 -7.32
CA SER A 2 -3.60 26.23 -7.74
C SER A 2 -2.74 25.12 -8.34
N GLU A 3 -1.88 25.45 -9.30
CA GLU A 3 -0.98 24.49 -9.95
C GLU A 3 -0.02 23.80 -8.99
N GLN A 4 0.45 24.47 -7.94
CA GLN A 4 1.32 23.87 -6.93
C GLN A 4 0.58 22.84 -6.09
N ILE A 5 -0.68 23.12 -5.74
CA ILE A 5 -1.55 22.21 -4.99
C ILE A 5 -1.92 21.01 -5.86
N GLU A 6 -2.28 21.24 -7.11
CA GLU A 6 -2.61 20.20 -8.07
C GLU A 6 -1.43 19.24 -8.30
N ARG A 7 -0.21 19.76 -8.53
CA ARG A 7 1.00 18.93 -8.65
C ARG A 7 1.32 18.16 -7.37
N PHE A 8 1.12 18.78 -6.20
CA PHE A 8 1.28 18.11 -4.91
C PHE A 8 0.27 16.95 -4.77
N LEU A 9 -0.99 17.19 -5.11
CA LEU A 9 -2.05 16.17 -5.02
C LEU A 9 -1.81 15.01 -6.00
N ASP A 10 -1.30 15.28 -7.20
CA ASP A 10 -0.90 14.22 -8.13
C ASP A 10 0.15 13.30 -7.48
N LYS A 11 1.17 13.91 -6.85
CA LYS A 11 2.22 13.14 -6.16
C LYS A 11 1.72 12.43 -4.90
N ALA A 12 0.86 13.08 -4.12
CA ALA A 12 0.26 12.49 -2.93
C ALA A 12 -0.60 11.26 -3.29
N CYS A 13 -1.33 11.31 -4.42
CA CYS A 13 -2.10 10.18 -4.94
C CYS A 13 -1.21 9.01 -5.37
N GLU A 14 -0.08 9.30 -6.03
CA GLU A 14 0.90 8.29 -6.47
C GLU A 14 1.59 7.59 -5.29
N LEU A 15 1.87 8.33 -4.22
CA LEU A 15 2.61 7.84 -3.04
C LEU A 15 1.71 7.30 -1.92
N ASP A 16 0.38 7.37 -2.08
CA ASP A 16 -0.61 6.94 -1.07
C ASP A 16 -0.46 7.66 0.28
N GLU A 17 -0.16 8.95 0.23
CA GLU A 17 0.01 9.80 1.42
C GLU A 17 -1.35 10.24 1.99
N GLU A 18 -1.83 9.58 3.04
CA GLU A 18 -3.13 9.88 3.66
C GLU A 18 -3.08 10.97 4.73
N HIS A 19 -2.10 10.94 5.63
CA HIS A 19 -2.19 11.68 6.90
C HIS A 19 -1.79 13.16 6.81
N SER A 20 -0.94 13.53 5.84
CA SER A 20 -0.37 14.88 5.74
C SER A 20 -1.02 15.75 4.66
N THR A 21 -1.75 15.16 3.72
CA THR A 21 -2.24 15.81 2.50
C THR A 21 -3.11 17.03 2.77
N LYS A 22 -4.12 16.92 3.64
CA LYS A 22 -4.98 18.05 4.03
C LYS A 22 -4.18 19.21 4.62
N TYR A 23 -3.24 18.90 5.52
CA TYR A 23 -2.43 19.89 6.21
C TYR A 23 -1.49 20.63 5.26
N VAL A 24 -0.86 19.91 4.33
CA VAL A 24 0.05 20.51 3.33
C VAL A 24 -0.72 21.46 2.41
N VAL A 25 -1.90 21.07 1.91
CA VAL A 25 -2.73 21.94 1.07
C VAL A 25 -3.12 23.22 1.81
N GLN A 26 -3.53 23.11 3.07
CA GLN A 26 -3.84 24.28 3.92
C GLN A 26 -2.61 25.20 4.09
N ARG A 27 -1.41 24.64 4.28
CA ARG A 27 -0.17 25.41 4.39
C ARG A 27 0.20 26.14 3.10
N ILE A 28 -0.08 25.57 1.94
CA ILE A 28 0.13 26.25 0.65
C ILE A 28 -0.87 27.41 0.47
N LEU A 29 -2.13 27.20 0.85
CA LEU A 29 -3.20 28.21 0.77
C LEU A 29 -3.01 29.39 1.73
N LYS A 30 -2.41 29.17 2.92
CA LYS A 30 -2.22 30.19 3.97
C LYS A 30 -3.54 30.89 4.31
N ALA A 31 -3.64 32.21 4.12
CA ALA A 31 -4.84 33.00 4.40
C ALA A 31 -5.95 32.78 3.37
N ALA A 32 -5.66 32.21 2.19
CA ALA A 32 -6.64 31.99 1.13
C ALA A 32 -7.57 30.79 1.42
N GLN A 33 -7.36 30.06 2.51
CA GLN A 33 -8.18 28.91 2.87
C GLN A 33 -9.66 29.27 3.10
N THR A 34 -9.95 30.47 3.58
CA THR A 34 -11.31 30.92 3.89
C THR A 34 -11.94 31.76 2.77
N SER A 35 -11.13 32.26 1.83
CA SER A 35 -11.61 33.06 0.69
C SER A 35 -11.76 32.25 -0.60
N ASP A 36 -11.02 31.16 -0.78
CA ASP A 36 -11.20 30.23 -1.91
C ASP A 36 -12.24 29.15 -1.53
N PRO A 37 -13.33 28.97 -2.32
CA PRO A 37 -14.31 27.91 -2.10
C PRO A 37 -13.70 26.51 -1.99
N ARG A 38 -12.62 26.24 -2.73
CA ARG A 38 -11.87 24.96 -2.69
C ARG A 38 -11.04 24.85 -1.42
N GLY A 39 -10.56 25.98 -0.90
CA GLY A 39 -9.91 26.07 0.41
C GLY A 39 -10.87 25.69 1.54
N MET A 40 -12.09 26.24 1.52
CA MET A 40 -13.16 25.89 2.47
C MET A 40 -13.54 24.41 2.36
N ALA A 41 -13.69 23.89 1.14
CA ALA A 41 -13.92 22.45 0.92
C ALA A 41 -12.77 21.59 1.46
N THR A 42 -11.51 22.05 1.34
CA THR A 42 -10.34 21.37 1.91
C THR A 42 -10.36 21.37 3.44
N ILE A 43 -10.84 22.43 4.09
CA ILE A 43 -11.03 22.47 5.55
C ILE A 43 -12.07 21.44 5.98
N SER A 44 -13.18 21.33 5.25
CA SER A 44 -14.28 20.42 5.57
C SER A 44 -14.02 18.96 5.21
N ALA A 45 -13.07 18.67 4.32
CA ALA A 45 -12.74 17.30 3.90
C ALA A 45 -12.30 16.42 5.07
N GLY A 46 -12.90 15.23 5.20
CA GLY A 46 -12.54 14.17 6.12
C GLY A 46 -11.62 13.10 5.51
N SER A 47 -11.39 13.14 4.20
CA SER A 47 -10.55 12.18 3.48
C SER A 47 -9.72 12.83 2.36
N VAL A 48 -8.63 12.15 1.94
CA VAL A 48 -7.83 12.59 0.79
C VAL A 48 -8.64 12.60 -0.51
N MET A 49 -9.60 11.69 -0.67
CA MET A 49 -10.53 11.70 -1.81
C MET A 49 -11.31 13.01 -1.90
N GLU A 50 -11.87 13.47 -0.78
CA GLU A 50 -12.61 14.73 -0.72
C GLU A 50 -11.71 15.94 -0.96
N VAL A 51 -10.46 15.91 -0.48
CA VAL A 51 -9.46 16.93 -0.82
C VAL A 51 -9.18 16.91 -2.32
N CYS A 52 -8.92 15.76 -2.93
CA CYS A 52 -8.68 15.65 -4.36
C CYS A 52 -9.88 16.15 -5.18
N LYS A 53 -11.09 15.83 -4.76
CA LYS A 53 -12.33 16.32 -5.38
C LYS A 53 -12.45 17.84 -5.33
N ALA A 54 -12.13 18.48 -4.20
CA ALA A 54 -12.12 19.94 -4.07
C ALA A 54 -11.17 20.63 -5.07
N TRP A 55 -10.17 19.91 -5.57
CA TRP A 55 -9.14 20.40 -6.49
C TRP A 55 -9.22 19.80 -7.89
N GLY A 56 -10.30 19.09 -8.24
CA GLY A 56 -10.47 18.48 -9.56
C GLY A 56 -9.49 17.32 -9.85
N LYS A 57 -8.94 16.70 -8.80
CA LYS A 57 -8.02 15.55 -8.87
C LYS A 57 -8.67 14.21 -8.52
N GLU A 58 -10.01 14.15 -8.57
CA GLU A 58 -10.79 12.95 -8.29
C GLU A 58 -10.39 11.78 -9.20
N GLU A 59 -10.24 12.04 -10.51
CA GLU A 59 -9.83 11.04 -11.48
C GLU A 59 -8.46 10.44 -11.18
N LYS A 60 -7.46 11.30 -10.90
CA LYS A 60 -6.11 10.85 -10.51
C LYS A 60 -6.12 10.02 -9.23
N TYR A 61 -6.89 10.43 -8.22
CA TYR A 61 -7.04 9.64 -7.00
C TYR A 61 -7.65 8.26 -7.30
N LEU A 62 -8.71 8.21 -8.11
CA LEU A 62 -9.37 6.96 -8.50
C LEU A 62 -8.46 6.07 -9.35
N GLU A 63 -7.72 6.63 -10.30
CA GLU A 63 -6.73 5.92 -11.10
C GLU A 63 -5.65 5.31 -10.20
N CYS A 64 -5.04 6.10 -9.31
CA CYS A 64 -4.03 5.59 -8.39
C CYS A 64 -4.61 4.56 -7.42
N LYS A 65 -5.84 4.75 -6.93
CA LYS A 65 -6.55 3.77 -6.10
C LYS A 65 -6.84 2.49 -6.86
N GLN A 66 -7.28 2.56 -8.12
CA GLN A 66 -7.51 1.40 -8.97
C GLN A 66 -6.20 0.69 -9.32
N HIS A 67 -5.12 1.41 -9.58
CA HIS A 67 -3.80 0.83 -9.79
C HIS A 67 -3.35 0.10 -8.52
N ARG A 68 -3.48 0.71 -7.33
CA ARG A 68 -3.23 0.05 -6.04
C ARG A 68 -4.12 -1.17 -5.86
N LEU A 69 -5.42 -1.06 -6.14
CA LEU A 69 -6.36 -2.17 -6.07
C LEU A 69 -6.09 -3.26 -7.12
N GLY A 70 -5.52 -2.93 -8.28
CA GLY A 70 -5.07 -3.89 -9.28
C GLY A 70 -3.82 -4.66 -8.84
N HIS A 71 -2.99 -4.04 -8.00
CA HIS A 71 -1.87 -4.69 -7.30
C HIS A 71 -2.30 -5.39 -6.00
N LEU A 72 -3.44 -5.01 -5.41
CA LEU A 72 -4.01 -5.59 -4.18
C LEU A 72 -5.14 -6.58 -4.42
N GLN A 73 -5.64 -6.70 -5.65
CA GLN A 73 -6.28 -7.91 -6.07
C GLN A 73 -5.23 -8.96 -5.77
N VAL A 74 -5.56 -9.83 -4.82
CA VAL A 74 -5.10 -11.20 -4.86
C VAL A 74 -5.49 -11.63 -6.27
N LYS A 75 -4.63 -11.38 -7.24
CA LYS A 75 -4.49 -12.33 -8.31
C LYS A 75 -4.30 -13.61 -7.52
N GLU A 76 -5.20 -14.55 -7.70
CA GLU A 76 -4.77 -15.93 -7.69
C GLU A 76 -3.67 -15.99 -8.76
N ASP A 77 -2.48 -15.52 -8.40
CA ASP A 77 -1.36 -15.43 -9.30
C ASP A 77 -0.99 -16.87 -9.48
N LYS A 78 -1.39 -17.40 -10.64
CA LYS A 78 -0.87 -18.63 -11.19
C LYS A 78 0.62 -18.63 -10.88
N LEU A 79 1.03 -19.53 -9.99
CA LEU A 79 2.42 -19.68 -9.59
C LEU A 79 3.27 -19.63 -10.86
N ALA A 80 4.08 -18.60 -11.01
CA ALA A 80 4.92 -18.44 -12.18
C ALA A 80 6.12 -19.35 -11.99
N LEU A 81 6.35 -20.28 -12.91
CA LEU A 81 7.57 -21.08 -12.91
C LEU A 81 8.71 -20.24 -13.50
N VAL A 82 9.59 -19.74 -12.65
CA VAL A 82 10.78 -18.96 -13.02
C VAL A 82 12.00 -19.74 -12.56
N ASP A 83 12.87 -20.17 -13.49
CA ASP A 83 14.10 -20.92 -13.18
C ASP A 83 13.90 -22.18 -12.32
N GLY A 84 12.76 -22.86 -12.47
CA GLY A 84 12.40 -24.07 -11.71
C GLY A 84 11.74 -23.78 -10.34
N VAL A 85 11.57 -22.51 -10.00
CA VAL A 85 10.95 -22.00 -8.78
C VAL A 85 9.52 -21.54 -9.07
N TYR A 86 8.56 -21.91 -8.21
CA TYR A 86 7.21 -21.37 -8.28
C TYR A 86 7.13 -20.06 -7.50
N VAL A 87 6.98 -18.95 -8.20
CA VAL A 87 6.88 -17.60 -7.63
C VAL A 87 5.41 -17.18 -7.57
N GLY A 88 4.92 -16.85 -6.38
CA GLY A 88 3.58 -16.30 -6.14
C GLY A 88 3.67 -15.02 -5.32
N TYR A 89 2.89 -14.00 -5.70
CA TYR A 89 2.78 -12.76 -4.94
C TYR A 89 1.55 -12.83 -4.04
N VAL A 90 1.77 -12.87 -2.73
CA VAL A 90 0.68 -12.85 -1.74
C VAL A 90 0.68 -11.50 -1.04
N THR A 91 -0.39 -10.73 -1.21
CA THR A 91 -0.60 -9.49 -0.47
C THR A 91 -1.79 -9.63 0.46
N PHE A 92 -1.60 -9.35 1.74
CA PHE A 92 -2.68 -9.34 2.73
C PHE A 92 -3.13 -7.91 3.02
N PRO A 93 -4.45 -7.63 3.09
CA PRO A 93 -4.95 -6.33 3.52
C PRO A 93 -4.45 -6.01 4.94
N ARG A 94 -3.82 -4.85 5.14
CA ARG A 94 -3.27 -4.40 6.44
C ARG A 94 -4.26 -4.53 7.60
N LYS A 95 -5.55 -4.23 7.36
CA LYS A 95 -6.60 -4.33 8.38
C LYS A 95 -6.80 -5.78 8.87
N LYS A 96 -6.76 -6.75 7.95
CA LYS A 96 -6.84 -8.18 8.30
C LYS A 96 -5.60 -8.66 9.06
N LEU A 97 -4.41 -8.21 8.65
CA LEU A 97 -3.18 -8.53 9.37
C LEU A 97 -3.15 -7.97 10.81
N ALA A 98 -3.70 -6.76 11.01
CA ALA A 98 -3.77 -6.15 12.34
C ALA A 98 -4.79 -6.81 13.28
N GLU A 99 -5.83 -7.44 12.71
CA GLU A 99 -6.85 -8.19 13.45
C GLU A 99 -6.41 -9.63 13.76
N CYS A 100 -5.46 -10.18 12.98
CA CYS A 100 -4.85 -11.48 13.26
C CYS A 100 -3.77 -11.37 14.34
N SER A 101 -3.99 -12.00 15.49
CA SER A 101 -3.00 -12.16 16.55
C SER A 101 -2.89 -13.62 16.96
N GLY A 102 -1.66 -14.13 17.13
CA GLY A 102 -1.42 -15.50 17.59
C GLY A 102 -1.29 -16.54 16.46
N ASP A 103 -1.97 -17.68 16.63
CA ASP A 103 -1.79 -18.93 15.87
C ASP A 103 -2.35 -18.89 14.42
N ASP A 104 -2.87 -17.76 13.95
CA ASP A 104 -3.47 -17.62 12.61
C ASP A 104 -2.59 -16.79 11.65
N THR A 105 -1.29 -16.69 11.92
CA THR A 105 -0.35 -16.01 11.03
C THR A 105 0.08 -16.91 9.86
N PRO A 106 0.39 -16.35 8.68
CA PRO A 106 0.95 -17.12 7.56
C PRO A 106 2.23 -17.89 7.93
N GLU A 107 3.06 -17.33 8.81
CA GLU A 107 4.26 -17.99 9.34
C GLU A 107 3.92 -19.23 10.16
N TYR A 108 2.93 -19.14 11.06
CA TYR A 108 2.48 -20.29 11.83
C TYR A 108 1.89 -21.38 10.92
N ALA A 109 1.02 -21.00 9.98
CA ALA A 109 0.42 -21.93 9.04
C ALA A 109 1.47 -22.67 8.20
N LEU A 110 2.51 -21.97 7.75
CA LEU A 110 3.60 -22.56 6.98
C LEU A 110 4.49 -23.49 7.83
N ASN A 111 4.81 -23.10 9.06
CA ASN A 111 5.56 -23.95 9.98
C ASN A 111 4.78 -25.23 10.32
N LYS A 112 3.49 -25.11 10.63
CA LYS A 112 2.60 -26.24 10.90
C LYS A 112 2.52 -27.18 9.70
N LEU A 113 2.39 -26.65 8.48
CA LEU A 113 2.41 -27.46 7.26
C LEU A 113 3.73 -28.24 7.11
N CYS A 114 4.86 -27.62 7.42
CA CYS A 114 6.16 -28.29 7.38
C CYS A 114 6.27 -29.39 8.45
N ASP A 115 5.83 -29.10 9.68
CA ASP A 115 5.79 -30.06 10.79
C ASP A 115 4.88 -31.26 10.44
N ASP A 116 3.66 -31.01 9.94
CA ASP A 116 2.68 -32.03 9.52
C ASP A 116 3.19 -32.89 8.35
N SER A 117 4.01 -32.30 7.46
CA SER A 117 4.63 -32.98 6.32
C SER A 117 5.97 -33.62 6.64
N ASN A 118 6.42 -33.58 7.90
CA ASN A 118 7.75 -34.02 8.35
C ASN A 118 8.90 -33.44 7.49
N ALA A 119 8.75 -32.20 7.04
CA ALA A 119 9.71 -31.47 6.24
C ALA A 119 10.60 -30.57 7.12
N LYS A 120 11.72 -30.11 6.56
CA LYS A 120 12.52 -29.07 7.22
C LYS A 120 11.69 -27.80 7.37
N ARG A 121 11.85 -27.13 8.51
CA ARG A 121 11.22 -25.83 8.74
C ARG A 121 11.70 -24.77 7.73
N PRO A 122 10.86 -23.78 7.41
CA PRO A 122 11.21 -22.71 6.49
C PRO A 122 12.39 -21.88 6.99
N LEU A 123 13.25 -21.42 6.06
CA LEU A 123 14.35 -20.52 6.37
C LEU A 123 14.03 -19.11 5.86
N TYR A 124 13.91 -18.16 6.79
CA TYR A 124 13.52 -16.78 6.51
C TYR A 124 14.77 -15.89 6.43
N THR A 125 14.95 -15.19 5.32
CA THR A 125 16.01 -14.20 5.15
C THR A 125 15.39 -12.84 4.86
N ALA A 126 15.54 -11.91 5.80
CA ALA A 126 15.02 -10.55 5.64
C ALA A 126 16.13 -9.58 5.23
N TRP A 127 15.81 -8.68 4.31
CA TRP A 127 16.69 -7.60 3.89
C TRP A 127 15.89 -6.35 3.54
N LYS A 128 16.55 -5.20 3.60
CA LYS A 128 15.94 -3.91 3.26
C LYS A 128 16.24 -3.60 1.80
N SER A 129 15.21 -3.41 1.00
CA SER A 129 15.32 -3.01 -0.41
C SER A 129 16.10 -1.71 -0.53
N PRO A 130 17.19 -1.65 -1.31
CA PRO A 130 17.95 -0.43 -1.51
C PRO A 130 17.23 0.56 -2.43
N PHE A 131 16.20 0.13 -3.16
CA PHE A 131 15.50 0.93 -4.16
C PHE A 131 14.37 1.78 -3.55
N ASP A 132 13.60 1.20 -2.63
CA ASP A 132 12.40 1.83 -2.05
C ASP A 132 12.35 1.75 -0.51
N GLY A 133 13.38 1.18 0.13
CA GLY A 133 13.51 1.10 1.57
C GLY A 133 12.54 0.12 2.26
N ARG A 134 11.76 -0.66 1.51
CA ARG A 134 10.83 -1.66 2.05
C ARG A 134 11.58 -2.87 2.59
N PHE A 135 11.05 -3.49 3.64
CA PHE A 135 11.55 -4.77 4.13
C PHE A 135 11.00 -5.91 3.26
N ILE A 136 11.88 -6.74 2.74
CA ILE A 136 11.58 -7.92 1.94
C ILE A 136 12.04 -9.14 2.74
N THR A 137 11.21 -10.17 2.79
CA THR A 137 11.56 -11.46 3.39
C THR A 137 11.49 -12.54 2.32
N GLU A 138 12.61 -13.20 2.07
CA GLU A 138 12.69 -14.41 1.26
C GLU A 138 12.52 -15.62 2.15
N ILE A 139 11.69 -16.59 1.73
CA ILE A 139 11.35 -17.78 2.51
C ILE A 139 11.69 -19.02 1.68
N ASN A 140 12.63 -19.83 2.17
CA ASN A 140 13.01 -21.09 1.52
C ASN A 140 12.29 -22.26 2.21
N VAL A 141 11.59 -23.11 1.44
CA VAL A 141 10.78 -24.22 1.97
C VAL A 141 11.10 -25.50 1.20
N MET A 142 11.29 -26.62 1.91
CA MET A 142 11.50 -27.97 1.31
C MET A 142 12.64 -28.04 0.27
N ASP A 143 13.75 -27.32 0.50
CA ASP A 143 14.90 -27.24 -0.42
C ASP A 143 14.55 -26.75 -1.85
N LYS A 144 13.37 -26.12 -2.01
CA LYS A 144 13.01 -25.34 -3.19
C LYS A 144 13.25 -23.87 -2.88
N ARG A 145 14.18 -23.29 -3.62
CA ARG A 145 14.25 -21.83 -3.80
C ARG A 145 13.04 -21.37 -4.58
#